data_AF-A0A194PJ27-F1
#
_entry.id   AF-A0A194PJ27-F1
#
_cell.length_a   1.000
_cell.length_b   1.000
_cell.length_c   1.000
_cell.angle_alpha   90.00
_cell.angle_beta   90.00
_cell.angle_gamma   90.00
#
_symmetry.space_group_name_H-M   'P 1'
#
loop_
_entity.id
_entity.type
_entity.pdbx_description
1 polymer ?
#
loop_
_entity_poly.entity_id
_entity_poly.type
_entity_poly.pdbx_seq_one_letter_code
_entity_poly.pdbx_strand_id
1 'polypeptide(L)'
;MFFRKLICILDLQMEHNNYEQSVLLVWGIAYVEIGEAVTLDGELFSMTILVIAAYLMGWLWLKVTTLPALIAMLLTGILFQNLHLVHMTDKYRKLNQDLRKVALVIILMRAGLGLDAKVLKKHYTAVLQLGLLPWIVECVAICVSSHFFLSLPWIWGFLLGSMIASVSPAVVVPCLFRLRDSGYGVAKGIPTLLLAAAAIDDSISVAVFAIILNAMFSTGSVTYNIIVGPLSILAGIGLGSLWGTIASVIPEKGDTYVVPLRFLILFLGGLFSLFISNLIGWSGAGPLAIVSSGFVAAFFWERQGWVVNKNPVSNIFRILWIFFEPILFAFTGAQITISSLDPEVIKMGAICLVSCLILRMIATFLVSFGCGLNKREKLFIGVTWLAKATVQAALGPAALDLVRNRQTSGLSPIDEEKYAKTILAMSVLSVVLSAPLGAILIAITGPKLLSREPESKALERNDGNVESARPAAITPL
;
A
#
# COMPACT_ATOMS: atom_id res chain seq x y z
N MET A 1 26.99 5.31 -25.30
CA MET A 1 27.73 6.40 -24.60
C MET A 1 27.15 6.69 -23.21
N PHE A 2 25.81 6.77 -23.05
CA PHE A 2 25.14 6.91 -21.74
C PHE A 2 25.33 5.67 -20.83
N PHE A 3 25.25 4.44 -21.38
CA PHE A 3 25.52 3.19 -20.65
C PHE A 3 26.96 3.07 -20.12
N ARG A 4 27.95 3.54 -20.88
CA ARG A 4 29.36 3.55 -20.44
C ARG A 4 29.58 4.55 -19.29
N LYS A 5 28.82 5.65 -19.28
CA LYS A 5 28.79 6.60 -18.16
C LYS A 5 27.97 6.09 -16.97
N LEU A 6 26.90 5.33 -17.20
CA LEU A 6 26.08 4.75 -16.13
C LEU A 6 26.81 3.62 -15.40
N ILE A 7 27.54 2.76 -16.13
CA ILE A 7 28.45 1.76 -15.56
C ILE A 7 29.56 2.46 -14.76
N CYS A 8 30.17 3.51 -15.31
CA CYS A 8 31.21 4.26 -14.61
C CYS A 8 30.71 5.07 -13.39
N ILE A 9 29.42 5.46 -13.37
CA ILE A 9 28.76 6.09 -12.22
C ILE A 9 28.39 5.04 -11.15
N LEU A 10 28.02 3.82 -11.57
CA LEU A 10 27.83 2.68 -10.66
C LEU A 10 29.18 2.22 -10.07
N ASP A 11 30.26 2.22 -10.86
CA ASP A 11 31.64 1.93 -10.42
C ASP A 11 32.12 2.90 -9.33
N LEU A 12 31.72 4.18 -9.39
CA LEU A 12 32.21 5.22 -8.46
C LEU A 12 31.62 5.14 -7.04
N GLN A 13 30.65 4.26 -6.77
CA GLN A 13 30.17 3.97 -5.41
C GLN A 13 30.49 2.54 -4.93
N MET A 14 31.13 1.71 -5.77
CA MET A 14 31.25 0.26 -5.58
C MET A 14 32.69 -0.17 -5.25
N GLU A 15 33.33 0.45 -4.25
CA GLU A 15 34.57 -0.09 -3.67
C GLU A 15 34.29 -1.34 -2.80
N HIS A 16 33.84 -2.45 -3.40
CA HIS A 16 34.03 -3.81 -2.83
C HIS A 16 33.85 -4.91 -3.89
N ASN A 17 34.98 -5.52 -4.25
CA ASN A 17 35.25 -6.37 -5.41
C ASN A 17 34.56 -7.76 -5.43
N ASN A 18 33.60 -8.05 -4.54
CA ASN A 18 32.98 -9.39 -4.40
C ASN A 18 31.54 -9.49 -4.92
N TYR A 19 30.89 -8.38 -5.25
CA TYR A 19 29.48 -8.37 -5.67
C TYR A 19 29.28 -8.48 -7.19
N GLU A 20 30.27 -8.08 -7.99
CA GLU A 20 30.17 -8.13 -9.46
C GLU A 20 30.13 -9.56 -9.99
N GLN A 21 30.95 -10.44 -9.41
CA GLN A 21 30.99 -11.86 -9.80
C GLN A 21 29.66 -12.56 -9.49
N SER A 22 29.04 -12.25 -8.35
CA SER A 22 27.76 -12.85 -7.97
C SER A 22 26.61 -12.37 -8.87
N VAL A 23 26.58 -11.10 -9.26
CA VAL A 23 25.59 -10.59 -10.21
C VAL A 23 25.76 -11.22 -11.59
N LEU A 24 26.99 -11.33 -12.10
CA LEU A 24 27.26 -11.97 -13.39
C LEU A 24 26.92 -13.46 -13.38
N LEU A 25 27.18 -14.18 -12.28
CA LEU A 25 26.82 -15.59 -12.13
C LEU A 25 25.30 -15.78 -12.06
N VAL A 26 24.59 -14.94 -11.32
CA VAL A 26 23.11 -14.96 -11.28
C VAL A 26 22.52 -14.66 -12.65
N TRP A 27 23.08 -13.68 -13.37
CA TRP A 27 22.66 -13.35 -14.73
C TRP A 27 22.96 -14.47 -15.73
N GLY A 28 24.11 -15.12 -15.61
CA GLY A 28 24.51 -16.27 -16.41
C GLY A 28 23.60 -17.48 -16.18
N ILE A 29 23.25 -17.78 -14.92
CA ILE A 29 22.29 -18.84 -14.57
C ILE A 29 20.90 -18.51 -15.14
N ALA A 30 20.44 -17.27 -15.00
CA ALA A 30 19.16 -16.83 -15.55
C ALA A 30 19.11 -16.91 -17.08
N TYR A 31 20.21 -16.58 -17.77
CA TYR A 31 20.32 -16.73 -19.21
C TYR A 31 20.22 -18.20 -19.66
N VAL A 32 20.90 -19.10 -18.94
CA VAL A 32 20.88 -20.55 -19.23
C VAL A 32 19.48 -21.15 -19.01
N GLU A 33 18.78 -20.76 -17.94
CA GLU A 33 17.46 -21.31 -17.59
C GLU A 33 16.29 -20.68 -18.36
N ILE A 34 16.35 -19.36 -18.62
CA ILE A 34 15.21 -18.60 -19.14
C ILE A 34 15.39 -18.25 -20.64
N GLY A 35 16.59 -18.44 -21.18
CA GLY A 35 16.91 -18.30 -22.60
C GLY A 35 16.84 -16.87 -23.13
N GLU A 36 16.29 -16.68 -24.34
CA GLU A 36 16.30 -15.39 -25.05
C GLU A 36 15.60 -14.25 -24.30
N ALA A 37 14.72 -14.54 -23.33
CA ALA A 37 14.03 -13.49 -22.60
C ALA A 37 14.93 -12.68 -21.64
N VAL A 38 16.13 -13.16 -21.34
CA VAL A 38 17.16 -12.49 -20.52
C VAL A 38 18.24 -11.85 -21.41
N THR A 39 18.14 -11.97 -22.75
CA THR A 39 19.01 -11.25 -23.70
C THR A 39 18.78 -9.75 -23.63
N LEU A 40 19.66 -8.97 -24.26
CA LEU A 40 19.59 -7.51 -24.33
C LEU A 40 18.29 -6.99 -24.97
N ASP A 41 17.65 -7.78 -25.83
CA ASP A 41 16.35 -7.49 -26.45
C ASP A 41 15.19 -8.24 -25.78
N GLY A 42 15.48 -8.98 -24.70
CA GLY A 42 14.53 -9.79 -23.97
C GLY A 42 13.61 -8.96 -23.05
N GLU A 43 12.35 -9.37 -22.96
CA GLU A 43 11.34 -8.68 -22.16
C GLU A 43 11.65 -8.65 -20.66
N LEU A 44 12.23 -9.72 -20.10
CA LEU A 44 12.61 -9.74 -18.68
C LEU A 44 13.77 -8.80 -18.39
N PHE A 45 14.71 -8.67 -19.33
CA PHE A 45 15.78 -7.70 -19.22
C PHE A 45 15.25 -6.27 -19.22
N SER A 46 14.37 -5.95 -20.17
CA SER A 46 13.71 -4.63 -20.23
C SER A 46 12.92 -4.32 -18.94
N MET A 47 12.16 -5.29 -18.42
CA MET A 47 11.46 -5.16 -17.14
C MET A 47 12.42 -4.96 -15.95
N THR A 48 13.57 -5.64 -15.95
CA THR A 48 14.59 -5.48 -14.91
C THR A 48 15.24 -4.10 -14.98
N ILE A 49 15.59 -3.63 -16.18
CA ILE A 49 16.10 -2.27 -16.38
C ILE A 49 15.08 -1.25 -15.90
N LEU A 50 13.80 -1.44 -16.20
CA LEU A 50 12.74 -0.54 -15.73
C LEU A 50 12.73 -0.44 -14.20
N VAL A 51 12.80 -1.56 -13.49
CA VAL A 51 12.81 -1.57 -12.01
C VAL A 51 14.06 -0.89 -11.46
N ILE A 52 15.24 -1.17 -12.03
CA ILE A 52 16.50 -0.55 -11.62
C ILE A 52 16.46 0.96 -11.87
N ALA A 53 16.02 1.38 -13.05
CA ALA A 53 15.87 2.78 -13.41
C ALA A 53 14.88 3.49 -12.48
N ALA A 54 13.74 2.87 -12.18
CA ALA A 54 12.76 3.41 -11.24
C ALA A 54 13.34 3.58 -9.83
N TYR A 55 14.11 2.60 -9.34
CA TYR A 55 14.79 2.71 -8.05
C TYR A 55 15.80 3.86 -8.03
N LEU A 56 16.66 3.97 -9.05
CA LEU A 56 17.66 5.05 -9.17
C LEU A 56 17.00 6.43 -9.27
N MET A 57 15.95 6.54 -10.07
CA MET A 57 15.17 7.79 -10.20
C MET A 57 14.48 8.15 -8.88
N GLY A 58 13.91 7.18 -8.16
CA GLY A 58 13.32 7.38 -6.84
C GLY A 58 14.35 7.83 -5.79
N TRP A 59 15.53 7.23 -5.79
CA TRP A 59 16.63 7.63 -4.91
C TRP A 59 17.13 9.04 -5.21
N LEU A 60 17.36 9.36 -6.49
CA LEU A 60 17.76 10.71 -6.91
C LEU A 60 16.67 11.74 -6.56
N TRP A 61 15.41 11.39 -6.76
CA TRP A 61 14.26 12.23 -6.43
C TRP A 61 14.22 12.59 -4.94
N LEU A 62 14.50 11.64 -4.05
CA LEU A 62 14.61 11.89 -2.60
C LEU A 62 15.79 12.77 -2.21
N LYS A 63 16.88 12.76 -2.99
CA LYS A 63 18.05 13.61 -2.75
C LYS A 63 17.81 15.05 -3.17
N VAL A 64 17.12 15.25 -4.29
CA VAL A 64 16.85 16.57 -4.87
C VAL A 64 15.58 17.21 -4.29
N THR A 65 14.59 16.40 -3.90
CA THR A 65 13.28 16.86 -3.44
C THR A 65 12.92 16.26 -2.09
N THR A 66 12.05 16.91 -1.33
CA THR A 66 11.49 16.36 -0.08
C THR A 66 10.26 15.47 -0.31
N LEU A 67 10.00 15.06 -1.55
CA LEU A 67 8.77 14.37 -1.96
C LEU A 67 8.96 12.83 -1.95
N PRO A 68 7.87 12.04 -1.80
CA PRO A 68 7.94 10.59 -1.81
C PRO A 68 8.59 10.00 -3.09
N ALA A 69 9.50 9.03 -2.92
CA ALA A 69 10.22 8.37 -4.02
C ALA A 69 9.29 7.67 -5.03
N LEU A 70 8.18 7.10 -4.54
CA LEU A 70 7.20 6.36 -5.35
C LEU A 70 6.66 7.17 -6.53
N ILE A 71 6.64 8.51 -6.45
CA ILE A 71 6.19 9.38 -7.54
C ILE A 71 7.13 9.24 -8.74
N ALA A 72 8.45 9.35 -8.49
CA ALA A 72 9.45 9.20 -9.54
C ALA A 72 9.48 7.77 -10.10
N MET A 73 9.27 6.75 -9.26
CA MET A 73 9.18 5.36 -9.71
C MET A 73 8.00 5.15 -10.68
N LEU A 74 6.82 5.69 -10.35
CA LEU A 74 5.63 5.65 -11.20
C LEU A 74 5.85 6.42 -12.51
N LEU A 75 6.38 7.64 -12.44
CA LEU A 75 6.67 8.47 -13.63
C LEU A 75 7.70 7.81 -14.55
N THR A 76 8.68 7.11 -14.00
CA THR A 76 9.68 6.35 -14.77
C THR A 76 9.00 5.24 -15.58
N GLY A 77 8.04 4.53 -14.98
CA GLY A 77 7.21 3.54 -15.67
C GLY A 77 6.44 4.13 -16.85
N ILE A 78 5.76 5.27 -16.62
CA ILE A 78 5.02 5.98 -17.67
C ILE A 78 5.97 6.40 -18.78
N LEU A 79 7.11 7.00 -18.44
CA LEU A 79 8.10 7.46 -19.41
C LEU A 79 8.61 6.32 -20.28
N PHE A 80 9.01 5.20 -19.67
CA PHE A 80 9.59 4.06 -20.39
C PHE A 80 8.59 3.41 -21.33
N GLN A 81 7.32 3.29 -20.93
CA GLN A 81 6.24 2.79 -21.78
C GLN A 81 6.00 3.69 -23.00
N ASN A 82 5.99 5.01 -22.80
CA ASN A 82 5.66 5.97 -23.86
C ASN A 82 6.84 6.30 -24.77
N LEU A 83 8.07 6.00 -24.34
CA LEU A 83 9.26 6.02 -25.20
C LEU A 83 9.52 4.67 -25.89
N HIS A 84 8.63 3.69 -25.72
CA HIS A 84 8.78 2.33 -26.24
C HIS A 84 10.09 1.65 -25.80
N LEU A 85 10.59 1.98 -24.59
CA LEU A 85 11.78 1.34 -23.99
C LEU A 85 11.45 0.02 -23.30
N VAL A 86 10.16 -0.21 -23.03
CA VAL A 86 9.65 -1.43 -22.43
C VAL A 86 8.51 -1.97 -23.26
N HIS A 87 8.60 -3.26 -23.60
CA HIS A 87 7.54 -4.00 -24.26
C HIS A 87 7.04 -5.08 -23.33
N MET A 88 5.83 -4.91 -22.78
CA MET A 88 5.18 -5.95 -21.99
C MET A 88 4.22 -6.78 -22.86
N THR A 89 4.71 -7.89 -23.41
CA THR A 89 3.86 -8.86 -24.12
C THR A 89 2.95 -9.61 -23.15
N ASP A 90 1.98 -10.35 -23.70
CA ASP A 90 1.05 -11.16 -22.92
C ASP A 90 1.77 -12.23 -22.07
N LYS A 91 2.97 -12.66 -22.48
CA LYS A 91 3.74 -13.71 -21.81
C LYS A 91 4.17 -13.30 -20.40
N TYR A 92 4.69 -12.09 -20.20
CA TYR A 92 5.16 -11.63 -18.88
C TYR A 92 4.16 -10.72 -18.16
N ARG A 93 3.01 -10.41 -18.77
CA ARG A 93 1.91 -9.72 -18.09
C ARG A 93 1.45 -10.48 -16.83
N LYS A 94 1.38 -11.81 -16.89
CA LYS A 94 1.03 -12.63 -15.71
C LYS A 94 2.07 -12.51 -14.59
N LEU A 95 3.36 -12.54 -14.93
CA LEU A 95 4.43 -12.32 -13.95
C LEU A 95 4.29 -10.95 -13.28
N ASN A 96 4.00 -9.91 -14.05
CA ASN A 96 3.75 -8.57 -13.52
C ASN A 96 2.56 -8.52 -12.57
N GLN A 97 1.47 -9.19 -12.91
CA GLN A 97 0.29 -9.30 -12.04
C GLN A 97 0.65 -9.99 -10.72
N ASP A 98 1.40 -11.08 -10.77
CA ASP A 98 1.77 -11.84 -9.58
C ASP A 98 2.79 -11.09 -8.71
N LEU A 99 3.74 -10.37 -9.29
CA LEU A 99 4.65 -9.50 -8.56
C LEU A 99 3.91 -8.35 -7.83
N ARG A 100 2.88 -7.76 -8.46
CA ARG A 100 2.01 -6.77 -7.78
C ARG A 100 1.22 -7.38 -6.62
N LYS A 101 0.73 -8.61 -6.76
CA LYS A 101 0.06 -9.34 -5.65
C LYS A 101 1.02 -9.59 -4.49
N VAL A 102 2.27 -9.98 -4.75
CA VAL A 102 3.29 -10.15 -3.70
C VAL A 102 3.55 -8.82 -2.98
N ALA A 103 3.69 -7.72 -3.74
CA ALA A 103 3.82 -6.38 -3.16
C ALA A 103 2.63 -6.02 -2.26
N LEU A 104 1.39 -6.34 -2.69
CA LEU A 104 0.18 -6.13 -1.89
C LEU A 104 0.22 -6.90 -0.56
N VAL A 105 0.66 -8.17 -0.56
CA VAL A 105 0.84 -8.95 0.69
C VAL A 105 1.82 -8.26 1.64
N ILE A 106 2.95 -7.79 1.12
CA ILE A 106 3.97 -7.09 1.92
C ILE A 106 3.39 -5.83 2.57
N ILE A 107 2.67 -4.99 1.82
CA ILE A 107 2.07 -3.75 2.35
C ILE A 107 1.02 -4.05 3.42
N LEU A 108 0.09 -4.97 3.14
CA LEU A 108 -1.00 -5.30 4.06
C LEU A 108 -0.48 -5.95 5.34
N MET A 109 0.53 -6.81 5.24
CA MET A 109 1.16 -7.41 6.42
C MET A 109 1.88 -6.36 7.26
N ARG A 110 2.55 -5.38 6.63
CA ARG A 110 3.15 -4.24 7.35
C ARG A 110 2.11 -3.39 8.06
N ALA A 111 0.97 -3.16 7.41
CA ALA A 111 -0.14 -2.42 8.02
C ALA A 111 -0.63 -3.15 9.29
N GLY A 112 -0.90 -4.46 9.20
CA GLY A 112 -1.29 -5.29 10.34
C GLY A 112 -0.26 -5.26 11.48
N LEU A 113 1.03 -5.51 11.16
CA LEU A 113 2.12 -5.51 12.14
C LEU A 113 2.38 -4.15 12.80
N GLY A 114 1.92 -3.05 12.18
CA GLY A 114 2.10 -1.69 12.66
C GLY A 114 0.99 -1.18 13.58
N LEU A 115 -0.10 -1.95 13.72
CA LEU A 115 -1.25 -1.61 14.54
C LEU A 115 -0.99 -1.84 16.04
N ASP A 116 -1.27 -0.82 16.86
CA ASP A 116 -1.17 -0.87 18.31
C ASP A 116 -2.54 -1.18 18.94
N ALA A 117 -2.66 -2.35 19.57
CA ALA A 117 -3.91 -2.80 20.16
C ALA A 117 -4.37 -1.99 21.37
N LYS A 118 -3.45 -1.44 22.16
CA LYS A 118 -3.78 -0.60 23.33
C LYS A 118 -4.38 0.72 22.87
N VAL A 119 -3.78 1.34 21.86
CA VAL A 119 -4.29 2.57 21.24
C VAL A 119 -5.62 2.30 20.54
N LEU A 120 -5.73 1.19 19.81
CA LEU A 120 -6.98 0.80 19.16
C LEU A 120 -8.09 0.60 20.18
N LYS A 121 -7.84 -0.11 21.30
CA LYS A 121 -8.84 -0.30 22.36
C LYS A 121 -9.24 1.02 23.04
N LYS A 122 -8.27 1.91 23.30
CA LYS A 122 -8.51 3.19 23.98
C LYS A 122 -9.27 4.19 23.09
N HIS A 123 -9.00 4.18 21.79
CA HIS A 123 -9.54 5.15 20.83
C HIS A 123 -10.39 4.50 19.73
N TYR A 124 -10.98 3.33 19.98
CA TYR A 124 -11.63 2.51 18.95
C TYR A 124 -12.71 3.27 18.17
N THR A 125 -13.53 4.06 18.88
CA THR A 125 -14.57 4.88 18.27
C THR A 125 -13.97 5.90 17.31
N ALA A 126 -12.91 6.60 17.73
CA ALA A 126 -12.24 7.61 16.89
C ALA A 126 -11.54 6.97 15.68
N VAL A 127 -10.91 5.81 15.87
CA VAL A 127 -10.26 5.06 14.78
C VAL A 127 -11.28 4.62 13.74
N LEU A 128 -12.40 4.03 14.16
CA LEU A 128 -13.47 3.61 13.25
C LEU A 128 -14.16 4.80 12.58
N GLN A 129 -14.47 5.86 13.33
CA GLN A 129 -15.07 7.07 12.78
C GLN A 129 -14.17 7.69 11.70
N LEU A 130 -12.88 7.90 11.99
CA LEU A 130 -11.94 8.52 11.06
C LEU A 130 -11.52 7.62 9.90
N GLY A 131 -11.54 6.30 10.07
CA GLY A 131 -11.20 5.32 9.04
C GLY A 131 -12.36 4.98 8.12
N LEU A 132 -13.60 4.95 8.61
CA LEU A 132 -14.77 4.50 7.83
C LEU A 132 -15.58 5.65 7.24
N LEU A 133 -15.97 6.64 8.04
CA LEU A 133 -16.99 7.59 7.60
C LEU A 133 -16.47 8.52 6.49
N PRO A 134 -15.27 9.12 6.57
CA PRO A 134 -14.69 9.87 5.46
C PRO A 134 -14.50 9.02 4.21
N TRP A 135 -14.12 7.74 4.38
CA TRP A 135 -13.97 6.78 3.29
C TRP A 135 -15.30 6.53 2.58
N ILE A 136 -16.39 6.28 3.31
CA ILE A 136 -17.73 6.09 2.72
C ILE A 136 -18.14 7.34 1.95
N VAL A 137 -17.98 8.53 2.55
CA VAL A 137 -18.35 9.80 1.90
C VAL A 137 -17.56 10.00 0.61
N GLU A 138 -16.24 9.80 0.62
CA GLU A 138 -15.43 9.95 -0.58
C GLU A 138 -15.74 8.86 -1.63
N CYS A 139 -15.94 7.61 -1.23
CA CYS A 139 -16.30 6.52 -2.12
C CYS A 139 -17.60 6.83 -2.88
N VAL A 140 -18.63 7.28 -2.16
CA VAL A 140 -19.91 7.70 -2.77
C VAL A 140 -19.72 8.94 -3.63
N ALA A 141 -18.98 9.95 -3.17
CA ALA A 141 -18.72 11.16 -3.94
C ALA A 141 -18.01 10.85 -5.27
N ILE A 142 -17.03 9.95 -5.27
CA ILE A 142 -16.33 9.52 -6.48
C ILE A 142 -17.24 8.69 -7.38
N CYS A 143 -18.05 7.79 -6.83
CA CYS A 143 -19.01 7.03 -7.61
C CYS A 143 -19.99 7.94 -8.36
N VAL A 144 -20.62 8.88 -7.63
CA VAL A 144 -21.56 9.85 -8.21
C VAL A 144 -20.85 10.75 -9.23
N SER A 145 -19.71 11.33 -8.87
CA SER A 145 -19.00 12.27 -9.75
C SER A 145 -18.48 11.58 -11.01
N SER A 146 -17.95 10.36 -10.91
CA SER A 146 -17.46 9.62 -12.08
C SER A 146 -18.58 9.12 -12.97
N HIS A 147 -19.77 8.82 -12.43
CA HIS A 147 -20.95 8.53 -13.24
C HIS A 147 -21.33 9.72 -14.13
N PHE A 148 -21.35 10.94 -13.57
CA PHE A 148 -21.77 12.13 -14.32
C PHE A 148 -20.66 12.75 -15.18
N PHE A 149 -19.40 12.75 -14.73
CA PHE A 149 -18.29 13.38 -15.47
C PHE A 149 -17.59 12.45 -16.45
N LEU A 150 -17.56 11.14 -16.18
CA LEU A 150 -16.81 10.16 -16.98
C LEU A 150 -17.73 9.12 -17.62
N SER A 151 -19.05 9.26 -17.44
CA SER A 151 -20.07 8.34 -17.98
C SER A 151 -19.85 6.88 -17.57
N LEU A 152 -19.25 6.64 -16.39
CA LEU A 152 -19.06 5.28 -15.88
C LEU A 152 -20.39 4.70 -15.38
N PRO A 153 -20.72 3.43 -15.65
CA PRO A 153 -21.85 2.77 -14.99
C PRO A 153 -21.66 2.75 -13.47
N TRP A 154 -22.76 2.76 -12.71
CA TRP A 154 -22.72 2.82 -11.24
C TRP A 154 -21.78 1.81 -10.59
N ILE A 155 -21.78 0.56 -11.06
CA ILE A 155 -20.91 -0.49 -10.50
C ILE A 155 -19.42 -0.20 -10.74
N TRP A 156 -19.05 0.33 -11.90
CA TRP A 156 -17.69 0.79 -12.22
C TRP A 156 -17.33 2.04 -11.41
N GLY A 157 -18.30 2.92 -11.16
CA GLY A 157 -18.16 4.07 -10.26
C GLY A 157 -17.88 3.66 -8.82
N PHE A 158 -18.57 2.65 -8.29
CA PHE A 158 -18.31 2.09 -6.95
C PHE A 158 -16.99 1.33 -6.89
N LEU A 159 -16.63 0.61 -7.95
CA LEU A 159 -15.31 -0.02 -8.07
C LEU A 159 -14.20 1.05 -8.00
N LEU A 160 -14.33 2.13 -8.77
CA LEU A 160 -13.40 3.27 -8.73
C LEU A 160 -13.39 3.95 -7.35
N GLY A 161 -14.56 4.25 -6.79
CA GLY A 161 -14.71 4.92 -5.50
C GLY A 161 -14.11 4.13 -4.35
N SER A 162 -14.34 2.82 -4.30
CA SER A 162 -13.80 1.95 -3.25
C SER A 162 -12.28 1.94 -3.23
N MET A 163 -11.63 1.96 -4.40
CA MET A 163 -10.17 2.03 -4.53
C MET A 163 -9.62 3.44 -4.26
N ILE A 164 -10.19 4.48 -4.88
CA ILE A 164 -9.64 5.83 -4.77
C ILE A 164 -9.81 6.35 -3.35
N ALA A 165 -10.90 6.02 -2.64
CA ALA A 165 -11.13 6.51 -1.28
C ALA A 165 -10.09 6.05 -0.24
N SER A 166 -9.20 5.09 -0.54
CA SER A 166 -8.12 4.69 0.37
C SER A 166 -6.98 5.72 0.41
N VAL A 167 -6.49 5.98 1.62
CA VAL A 167 -5.31 6.79 1.91
C VAL A 167 -4.04 5.97 1.71
N SER A 168 -2.90 6.59 1.39
CA SER A 168 -1.64 5.84 1.29
C SER A 168 -0.74 5.94 2.53
N PRO A 169 -0.52 4.82 3.26
CA PRO A 169 0.47 4.75 4.32
C PRO A 169 1.90 5.01 3.81
N ALA A 170 2.24 4.67 2.58
CA ALA A 170 3.59 4.89 2.06
C ALA A 170 3.97 6.37 2.00
N VAL A 171 2.99 7.26 1.79
CA VAL A 171 3.20 8.71 1.82
C VAL A 171 3.06 9.25 3.24
N VAL A 172 2.03 8.81 3.96
CA VAL A 172 1.65 9.38 5.25
C VAL A 172 2.56 8.92 6.39
N VAL A 173 2.91 7.63 6.46
CA VAL A 173 3.67 7.03 7.58
C VAL A 173 5.02 7.71 7.80
N PRO A 174 5.89 7.89 6.77
CA PRO A 174 7.18 8.53 6.99
C PRO A 174 7.03 9.98 7.47
N CYS A 175 6.04 10.70 6.94
CA CYS A 175 5.76 12.08 7.35
C CYS A 175 5.28 12.15 8.81
N LEU A 176 4.39 11.25 9.23
CA LEU A 176 3.89 11.19 10.60
C LEU A 176 4.97 10.73 11.60
N PHE A 177 5.85 9.80 11.21
CA PHE A 177 6.99 9.42 12.05
C PHE A 177 7.96 10.58 12.24
N ARG A 178 8.31 11.33 11.19
CA ARG A 178 9.15 12.53 11.34
C ARG A 178 8.54 13.56 12.31
N LEU A 179 7.23 13.76 12.24
CA LEU A 179 6.51 14.66 13.16
C LEU A 179 6.52 14.12 14.60
N ARG A 180 6.24 12.84 14.78
CA ARG A 180 6.29 12.16 16.09
C ARG A 180 7.67 12.24 16.72
N ASP A 181 8.71 11.96 15.94
CA ASP A 181 10.11 11.97 16.39
C ASP A 181 10.57 13.41 16.73
N SER A 182 9.95 14.42 16.12
CA SER A 182 10.14 15.85 16.47
C SER A 182 9.24 16.33 17.65
N GLY A 183 8.44 15.43 18.25
CA GLY A 183 7.57 15.72 19.39
C GLY A 183 6.20 16.32 19.05
N TYR A 184 5.79 16.37 17.77
CA TYR A 184 4.50 16.95 17.36
C TYR A 184 3.35 15.94 17.45
N GLY A 185 2.26 16.31 18.14
CA GLY A 185 1.03 15.51 18.21
C GLY A 185 1.13 14.23 19.07
N VAL A 186 2.25 14.05 19.78
CA VAL A 186 2.54 12.87 20.61
C VAL A 186 1.65 12.80 21.85
N ALA A 187 1.40 13.94 22.51
CA ALA A 187 0.59 14.02 23.72
C ALA A 187 -0.82 13.40 23.54
N LYS A 188 -1.46 13.66 22.40
CA LYS A 188 -2.79 13.11 22.06
C LYS A 188 -2.74 11.85 21.20
N GLY A 189 -1.54 11.34 20.88
CA GLY A 189 -1.38 10.15 20.06
C GLY A 189 -1.90 10.29 18.62
N ILE A 190 -1.93 11.51 18.05
CA ILE A 190 -2.50 11.77 16.73
C ILE A 190 -1.80 10.94 15.63
N PRO A 191 -0.46 10.86 15.56
CA PRO A 191 0.21 10.00 14.59
C PRO A 191 -0.25 8.54 14.67
N THR A 192 -0.38 7.98 15.88
CA THR A 192 -0.79 6.59 16.06
C THR A 192 -2.26 6.37 15.70
N LEU A 193 -3.14 7.32 16.05
CA LEU A 193 -4.56 7.31 15.66
C LEU A 193 -4.72 7.29 14.13
N LEU A 194 -3.96 8.13 13.43
CA LEU A 194 -3.99 8.18 11.97
C LEU A 194 -3.48 6.87 11.38
N LEU A 195 -2.33 6.37 11.82
CA LEU A 195 -1.80 5.09 11.34
C LEU A 195 -2.81 3.94 11.49
N ALA A 196 -3.52 3.89 12.61
CA ALA A 196 -4.56 2.89 12.82
C ALA A 196 -5.77 3.08 11.90
N ALA A 197 -6.24 4.31 11.74
CA ALA A 197 -7.38 4.62 10.87
C ALA A 197 -7.06 4.37 9.38
N ALA A 198 -5.85 4.69 8.91
CA ALA A 198 -5.41 4.37 7.54
C ALA A 198 -5.37 2.86 7.28
N ALA A 199 -4.92 2.06 8.25
CA ALA A 199 -4.89 0.61 8.06
C ALA A 199 -6.31 0.01 7.92
N ILE A 200 -7.31 0.53 8.65
CA ILE A 200 -8.71 0.12 8.51
C ILE A 200 -9.26 0.54 7.14
N ASP A 201 -9.07 1.81 6.78
CA ASP A 201 -9.45 2.41 5.49
C ASP A 201 -8.91 1.60 4.30
N ASP A 202 -7.62 1.25 4.33
CA ASP A 202 -6.96 0.41 3.30
C ASP A 202 -7.52 -1.01 3.24
N SER A 203 -7.68 -1.65 4.40
CA SER A 203 -8.17 -3.03 4.49
C SER A 203 -9.56 -3.17 3.88
N ILE A 204 -10.41 -2.18 4.16
CA ILE A 204 -11.80 -2.16 3.69
C ILE A 204 -11.86 -1.77 2.22
N SER A 205 -11.06 -0.80 1.79
CA SER A 205 -10.92 -0.45 0.38
C SER A 205 -10.57 -1.67 -0.47
N VAL A 206 -9.54 -2.42 -0.07
CA VAL A 206 -9.12 -3.63 -0.80
C VAL A 206 -10.21 -4.70 -0.77
N ALA A 207 -10.85 -4.94 0.38
CA ALA A 207 -11.91 -5.93 0.50
C ALA A 207 -13.14 -5.60 -0.35
N VAL A 208 -13.65 -4.36 -0.26
CA VAL A 208 -14.82 -3.90 -1.02
C VAL A 208 -14.52 -3.88 -2.51
N PHE A 209 -13.34 -3.39 -2.92
CA PHE A 209 -12.90 -3.43 -4.31
C PHE A 209 -12.90 -4.86 -4.85
N ALA A 210 -12.31 -5.80 -4.10
CA ALA A 210 -12.25 -7.21 -4.48
C ALA A 210 -13.65 -7.84 -4.59
N ILE A 211 -14.55 -7.56 -3.64
CA ILE A 211 -15.95 -8.03 -3.67
C ILE A 211 -16.68 -7.49 -4.91
N ILE A 212 -16.58 -6.19 -5.20
CA ILE A 212 -17.22 -5.59 -6.37
C ILE A 212 -16.64 -6.17 -7.66
N LEU A 213 -15.31 -6.25 -7.77
CA LEU A 213 -14.63 -6.79 -8.94
C LEU A 213 -15.03 -8.25 -9.19
N ASN A 214 -15.06 -9.07 -8.13
CA ASN A 214 -15.51 -10.45 -8.24
C ASN A 214 -16.98 -10.51 -8.65
N ALA A 215 -17.86 -9.72 -8.03
CA ALA A 215 -19.27 -9.69 -8.39
C ALA A 215 -19.51 -9.27 -9.86
N MET A 216 -18.66 -8.41 -10.41
CA MET A 216 -18.72 -7.99 -11.81
C MET A 216 -18.27 -9.09 -12.78
N PHE A 217 -17.22 -9.84 -12.47
CA PHE A 217 -16.61 -10.81 -13.38
C PHE A 217 -16.90 -12.28 -13.01
N SER A 218 -17.73 -12.51 -11.99
CA SER A 218 -18.17 -13.84 -11.53
C SER A 218 -19.29 -14.38 -12.41
N THR A 219 -19.23 -15.67 -12.70
CA THR A 219 -20.28 -16.43 -13.39
C THR A 219 -21.40 -16.90 -12.43
N GLY A 220 -21.31 -16.58 -11.13
CA GLY A 220 -22.27 -16.99 -10.10
C GLY A 220 -23.56 -16.15 -10.10
N SER A 221 -24.58 -16.62 -9.37
CA SER A 221 -25.83 -15.85 -9.21
C SER A 221 -25.61 -14.58 -8.39
N VAL A 222 -26.39 -13.53 -8.68
CA VAL A 222 -26.33 -12.25 -7.95
C VAL A 222 -26.53 -12.45 -6.43
N THR A 223 -27.45 -13.35 -6.06
CA THR A 223 -27.71 -13.73 -4.65
C THR A 223 -26.48 -14.34 -3.98
N TYR A 224 -25.74 -15.20 -4.69
CA TYR A 224 -24.50 -15.78 -4.17
C TYR A 224 -23.47 -14.69 -3.89
N ASN A 225 -23.26 -13.76 -4.83
CA ASN A 225 -22.28 -12.68 -4.68
C ASN A 225 -22.62 -11.72 -3.52
N ILE A 226 -23.91 -11.43 -3.30
CA ILE A 226 -24.37 -10.58 -2.17
C ILE A 226 -24.09 -11.24 -0.82
N ILE A 227 -24.26 -12.55 -0.69
CA ILE A 227 -24.01 -13.28 0.56
C ILE A 227 -22.50 -13.48 0.79
N VAL A 228 -21.77 -13.83 -0.27
CA VAL A 228 -20.33 -14.08 -0.21
C VAL A 228 -19.54 -12.82 0.17
N GLY A 229 -19.99 -11.63 -0.22
CA GLY A 229 -19.35 -10.37 0.15
C GLY A 229 -19.10 -10.24 1.65
N PRO A 230 -20.14 -10.07 2.49
CA PRO A 230 -20.00 -9.96 3.94
C PRO A 230 -19.35 -11.20 4.58
N LEU A 231 -19.65 -12.40 4.08
CA LEU A 231 -19.09 -13.63 4.62
C LEU A 231 -17.57 -13.72 4.38
N SER A 232 -17.08 -13.23 3.25
CA SER A 232 -15.65 -13.17 2.94
C SER A 232 -14.89 -12.26 3.91
N ILE A 233 -15.52 -11.16 4.36
CA ILE A 233 -14.94 -10.26 5.35
C ILE A 233 -14.78 -10.98 6.70
N LEU A 234 -15.85 -11.63 7.16
CA LEU A 234 -15.83 -12.38 8.43
C LEU A 234 -14.84 -13.54 8.38
N ALA A 235 -14.82 -14.29 7.28
CA ALA A 235 -13.88 -15.39 7.08
C ALA A 235 -12.43 -14.89 7.03
N GLY A 236 -12.16 -13.79 6.33
CA GLY A 236 -10.82 -13.18 6.28
C GLY A 236 -10.33 -12.77 7.67
N ILE A 237 -11.14 -12.05 8.43
CA ILE A 237 -10.78 -11.63 9.80
C ILE A 237 -10.59 -12.84 10.71
N GLY A 238 -11.49 -13.83 10.66
CA GLY A 238 -11.45 -15.03 11.49
C GLY A 238 -10.24 -15.93 11.20
N LEU A 239 -10.05 -16.31 9.93
CA LEU A 239 -8.92 -17.14 9.50
C LEU A 239 -7.58 -16.41 9.68
N GLY A 240 -7.54 -15.10 9.40
CA GLY A 240 -6.36 -14.27 9.68
C GLY A 240 -6.02 -14.23 11.16
N SER A 241 -7.02 -14.04 12.04
CA SER A 241 -6.79 -14.02 13.49
C SER A 241 -6.27 -15.36 14.01
N LEU A 242 -6.84 -16.45 13.49
CA LEU A 242 -6.37 -17.81 13.79
C LEU A 242 -4.91 -17.98 13.35
N TRP A 243 -4.59 -17.62 12.11
CA TRP A 243 -3.22 -17.72 11.57
C TRP A 243 -2.22 -16.84 12.33
N GLY A 244 -2.60 -15.62 12.68
CA GLY A 244 -1.78 -14.71 13.49
C GLY A 244 -1.52 -15.26 14.89
N THR A 245 -2.49 -15.95 15.48
CA THR A 245 -2.32 -16.65 16.77
C THR A 245 -1.31 -17.79 16.64
N ILE A 246 -1.41 -18.60 15.58
CA ILE A 246 -0.45 -19.68 15.29
C ILE A 246 0.96 -19.10 15.13
N ALA A 247 1.12 -18.05 14.31
CA ALA A 247 2.40 -17.35 14.10
C ALA A 247 2.96 -16.71 15.39
N SER A 248 2.10 -16.46 16.39
CA SER A 248 2.53 -15.91 17.68
C SER A 248 3.16 -16.95 18.61
N VAL A 249 2.77 -18.21 18.45
CA VAL A 249 3.22 -19.35 19.25
C VAL A 249 4.39 -20.06 18.57
N ILE A 250 4.33 -20.22 17.25
CA ILE A 250 5.32 -20.96 16.46
C ILE A 250 6.20 -19.98 15.66
N PRO A 251 7.53 -20.13 15.71
CA PRO A 251 8.32 -20.87 16.69
C PRO A 251 8.32 -20.26 18.10
N GLU A 252 8.71 -21.10 19.06
CA GLU A 252 8.84 -20.73 20.48
C GLU A 252 9.83 -19.57 20.64
N LYS A 253 9.62 -18.75 21.68
CA LYS A 253 10.43 -17.53 21.90
C LYS A 253 11.93 -17.79 22.04
N GLY A 254 12.30 -18.98 22.52
CA GLY A 254 13.70 -19.37 22.74
C GLY A 254 14.43 -19.85 21.49
N ASP A 255 13.74 -19.96 20.35
CA ASP A 255 14.34 -20.43 19.10
C ASP A 255 15.31 -19.38 18.54
N THR A 256 16.53 -19.81 18.21
CA THR A 256 17.57 -18.98 17.57
C THR A 256 17.07 -18.32 16.28
N TYR A 257 16.18 -18.98 15.54
CA TYR A 257 15.61 -18.52 14.27
C TYR A 257 14.17 -18.01 14.41
N VAL A 258 13.76 -17.59 15.61
CA VAL A 258 12.40 -17.11 15.90
C VAL A 258 11.93 -16.02 14.94
N VAL A 259 12.81 -15.07 14.61
CA VAL A 259 12.50 -13.94 13.72
C VAL A 259 12.27 -14.39 12.27
N PRO A 260 13.23 -15.04 11.58
CA PRO A 260 13.03 -15.44 10.18
C PRO A 260 11.89 -16.45 10.00
N LEU A 261 11.67 -17.35 10.94
CA LEU A 261 10.56 -18.32 10.86
C LEU A 261 9.19 -17.65 11.06
N ARG A 262 9.04 -16.74 12.03
CA ARG A 262 7.80 -15.95 12.19
C ARG A 262 7.52 -15.09 10.96
N PHE A 263 8.56 -14.50 10.39
CA PHE A 263 8.46 -13.80 9.11
C PHE A 263 7.94 -14.73 8.01
N LEU A 264 8.54 -15.92 7.84
CA LEU A 264 8.18 -16.87 6.79
C LEU A 264 6.73 -17.35 6.94
N ILE A 265 6.29 -17.67 8.15
CA ILE A 265 4.91 -18.10 8.45
C ILE A 265 3.90 -17.01 8.07
N LEU A 266 4.18 -15.76 8.42
CA LEU A 266 3.30 -14.65 8.05
C LEU A 266 3.33 -14.36 6.55
N PHE A 267 4.51 -14.38 5.92
CA PHE A 267 4.67 -14.09 4.50
C PHE A 267 4.02 -15.17 3.62
N LEU A 268 4.35 -16.45 3.85
CA LEU A 268 3.76 -17.56 3.10
C LEU A 268 2.28 -17.72 3.39
N GLY A 269 1.85 -17.56 4.65
CA GLY A 269 0.43 -17.59 4.99
C GLY A 269 -0.36 -16.46 4.33
N GLY A 270 0.24 -15.27 4.22
CA GLY A 270 -0.35 -14.14 3.52
C GLY A 270 -0.47 -14.39 2.01
N LEU A 271 0.57 -14.90 1.37
CA LEU A 271 0.52 -15.31 -0.04
C LEU A 271 -0.54 -16.39 -0.26
N PHE A 272 -0.52 -17.45 0.54
CA PHE A 272 -1.49 -18.53 0.48
C PHE A 272 -2.91 -17.99 0.60
N SER A 273 -3.19 -17.13 1.58
CA SER A 273 -4.49 -16.52 1.78
C SER A 273 -4.95 -15.66 0.59
N LEU A 274 -4.05 -14.88 -0.01
CA LEU A 274 -4.36 -14.08 -1.20
C LEU A 274 -4.67 -14.94 -2.43
N PHE A 275 -3.87 -15.97 -2.69
CA PHE A 275 -4.07 -16.82 -3.87
C PHE A 275 -5.27 -17.75 -3.71
N ILE A 276 -5.47 -18.35 -2.53
CA ILE A 276 -6.62 -19.24 -2.30
C ILE A 276 -7.93 -18.49 -2.34
N SER A 277 -8.00 -17.28 -1.74
CA SER A 277 -9.22 -16.46 -1.76
C SER A 277 -9.60 -16.04 -3.18
N ASN A 278 -8.63 -15.73 -4.02
CA ASN A 278 -8.87 -15.48 -5.45
C ASN A 278 -9.32 -16.73 -6.19
N LEU A 279 -8.75 -17.90 -5.89
CA LEU A 279 -9.11 -19.17 -6.53
C LEU A 279 -10.56 -19.59 -6.22
N ILE A 280 -11.00 -19.44 -4.96
CA ILE A 280 -12.36 -19.81 -4.53
C ILE A 280 -13.42 -18.72 -4.80
N GLY A 281 -13.03 -17.59 -5.38
CA GLY A 281 -13.94 -16.47 -5.65
C GLY A 281 -14.29 -15.60 -4.43
N TRP A 282 -13.60 -15.77 -3.31
CA TRP A 282 -13.79 -14.99 -2.08
C TRP A 282 -12.69 -13.94 -1.93
N SER A 283 -12.41 -13.21 -3.00
CA SER A 283 -11.25 -12.32 -3.14
C SER A 283 -11.10 -11.26 -2.04
N GLY A 284 -12.19 -10.86 -1.37
CA GLY A 284 -12.15 -9.96 -0.20
C GLY A 284 -11.54 -10.57 1.06
N ALA A 285 -11.57 -11.91 1.22
CA ALA A 285 -11.10 -12.60 2.42
C ALA A 285 -9.57 -12.57 2.58
N GLY A 286 -8.82 -12.71 1.48
CA GLY A 286 -7.35 -12.79 1.50
C GLY A 286 -6.68 -11.55 2.09
N PRO A 287 -6.94 -10.35 1.54
CA PRO A 287 -6.43 -9.09 2.06
C PRO A 287 -6.69 -8.88 3.56
N LEU A 288 -7.91 -9.17 4.00
CA LEU A 288 -8.30 -9.04 5.41
C LEU A 288 -7.60 -10.06 6.31
N ALA A 289 -7.39 -11.28 5.83
CA ALA A 289 -6.65 -12.29 6.56
C ALA A 289 -5.16 -11.91 6.74
N ILE A 290 -4.56 -11.26 5.74
CA ILE A 290 -3.17 -10.76 5.82
C ILE A 290 -3.06 -9.68 6.91
N VAL A 291 -3.94 -8.68 6.90
CA VAL A 291 -3.90 -7.60 7.90
C VAL A 291 -4.21 -8.13 9.30
N SER A 292 -5.25 -8.97 9.41
CA SER A 292 -5.69 -9.57 10.67
C SER A 292 -4.60 -10.47 11.29
N SER A 293 -3.93 -11.30 10.47
CA SER A 293 -2.83 -12.15 10.96
C SER A 293 -1.64 -11.34 11.44
N GLY A 294 -1.24 -10.29 10.73
CA GLY A 294 -0.20 -9.37 11.17
C GLY A 294 -0.55 -8.65 12.48
N PHE A 295 -1.79 -8.16 12.61
CA PHE A 295 -2.25 -7.49 13.83
C PHE A 295 -2.25 -8.42 15.04
N VAL A 296 -2.84 -9.62 14.91
CA VAL A 296 -2.92 -10.57 16.01
C VAL A 296 -1.54 -11.07 16.42
N ALA A 297 -0.65 -11.34 15.45
CA ALA A 297 0.74 -11.70 15.73
C ALA A 297 1.46 -10.58 16.52
N ALA A 298 1.36 -9.34 16.06
CA ALA A 298 1.96 -8.19 16.74
C ALA A 298 1.42 -7.98 18.16
N PHE A 299 0.10 -8.15 18.36
CA PHE A 299 -0.54 -8.06 19.66
C PHE A 299 0.02 -9.06 20.66
N PHE A 300 0.19 -10.31 20.24
CA PHE A 300 0.78 -11.33 21.12
C PHE A 300 2.26 -11.06 21.36
N TRP A 301 3.04 -10.72 20.34
CA TRP A 301 4.47 -10.40 20.47
C TRP A 301 4.74 -9.19 21.37
N GLU A 302 3.83 -8.22 21.41
CA GLU A 302 3.92 -7.10 22.36
C GLU A 302 3.93 -7.60 23.81
N ARG A 303 3.08 -8.57 24.15
CA ARG A 303 3.07 -9.23 25.47
C ARG A 303 4.33 -10.07 25.73
N GLN A 304 5.11 -10.36 24.68
CA GLN A 304 6.39 -11.06 24.78
C GLN A 304 7.57 -10.10 24.96
N GLY A 305 7.34 -8.78 25.01
CA GLY A 305 8.37 -7.75 25.18
C GLY A 305 8.81 -7.07 23.88
N TRP A 306 8.20 -7.38 22.73
CA TRP A 306 8.53 -6.73 21.46
C TRP A 306 7.77 -5.42 21.29
N VAL A 307 8.47 -4.32 21.08
CA VAL A 307 7.82 -3.01 20.87
C VAL A 307 7.08 -2.98 19.53
N VAL A 308 5.81 -2.55 19.54
CA VAL A 308 5.00 -2.33 18.33
C VAL A 308 5.73 -1.37 17.39
N ASN A 309 5.73 -1.65 16.08
CA ASN A 309 6.49 -0.91 15.05
C ASN A 309 8.04 -0.97 15.14
N LYS A 310 8.62 -1.63 16.14
CA LYS A 310 10.08 -1.87 16.23
C LYS A 310 10.45 -3.35 16.36
N ASN A 311 9.49 -4.25 16.14
CA ASN A 311 9.77 -5.68 16.20
C ASN A 311 10.62 -6.14 14.98
N PRO A 312 11.48 -7.16 15.15
CA PRO A 312 12.38 -7.62 14.08
C PRO A 312 11.68 -8.13 12.81
N VAL A 313 10.51 -8.78 12.95
CA VAL A 313 9.74 -9.30 11.82
C VAL A 313 9.22 -8.17 10.93
N SER A 314 8.73 -7.09 11.53
CA SER A 314 8.30 -5.86 10.82
C SER A 314 9.46 -5.24 10.03
N ASN A 315 10.68 -5.30 10.55
CA ASN A 315 11.87 -4.81 9.83
C ASN A 315 12.17 -5.63 8.58
N ILE A 316 11.99 -6.96 8.60
CA ILE A 316 12.16 -7.79 7.39
C ILE A 316 11.14 -7.38 6.31
N PHE A 317 9.87 -7.17 6.67
CA PHE A 317 8.88 -6.67 5.72
C PHE A 317 9.20 -5.26 5.19
N ARG A 318 9.82 -4.39 6.01
CA ARG A 318 10.32 -3.08 5.54
C ARG A 318 11.44 -3.25 4.52
N ILE A 319 12.38 -4.18 4.75
CA ILE A 319 13.47 -4.48 3.81
C ILE A 319 12.90 -5.02 2.50
N LEU A 320 11.98 -5.98 2.54
CA LEU A 320 11.33 -6.51 1.35
C LEU A 320 10.59 -5.44 0.56
N TRP A 321 9.93 -4.52 1.26
CA TRP A 321 9.26 -3.41 0.61
C TRP A 321 10.21 -2.53 -0.21
N ILE A 322 11.46 -2.32 0.20
CA ILE A 322 12.44 -1.54 -0.59
C ILE A 322 12.62 -2.14 -2.01
N PHE A 323 12.53 -3.45 -2.14
CA PHE A 323 12.62 -4.14 -3.43
C PHE A 323 11.30 -4.14 -4.20
N PHE A 324 10.17 -4.33 -3.50
CA PHE A 324 8.86 -4.43 -4.14
C PHE A 324 8.19 -3.07 -4.42
N GLU A 325 8.63 -1.99 -3.78
CA GLU A 325 8.16 -0.63 -4.02
C GLU A 325 8.43 -0.18 -5.48
N PRO A 326 9.66 -0.22 -6.02
CA PRO A 326 9.89 0.15 -7.41
C PRO A 326 9.19 -0.81 -8.39
N ILE A 327 9.12 -2.11 -8.07
CA ILE A 327 8.37 -3.09 -8.88
C ILE A 327 6.91 -2.68 -9.02
N LEU A 328 6.23 -2.40 -7.89
CA LEU A 328 4.82 -2.04 -7.88
C LEU A 328 4.55 -0.76 -8.69
N PHE A 329 5.29 0.31 -8.38
CA PHE A 329 5.01 1.61 -9.00
C PHE A 329 5.49 1.70 -10.45
N ALA A 330 6.66 1.14 -10.79
CA ALA A 330 7.16 1.16 -12.16
C ALA A 330 6.26 0.34 -13.10
N PHE A 331 5.82 -0.87 -12.68
CA PHE A 331 4.92 -1.69 -13.50
C PHE A 331 3.50 -1.15 -13.55
N THR A 332 3.05 -0.40 -12.54
CA THR A 332 1.78 0.34 -12.63
C THR A 332 1.90 1.44 -13.67
N GLY A 333 2.97 2.25 -13.62
CA GLY A 333 3.21 3.34 -14.57
C GLY A 333 3.37 2.83 -16.00
N ALA A 334 4.05 1.70 -16.19
CA ALA A 334 4.28 1.10 -17.50
C ALA A 334 3.01 0.59 -18.19
N GLN A 335 1.87 0.52 -17.49
CA GLN A 335 0.59 0.17 -18.12
C GLN A 335 -0.13 1.37 -18.75
N ILE A 336 0.36 2.58 -18.52
CA ILE A 336 -0.22 3.81 -19.05
C ILE A 336 0.40 4.16 -20.41
N THR A 337 -0.43 4.11 -21.44
CA THR A 337 -0.10 4.66 -22.76
C THR A 337 -0.80 6.00 -22.92
N ILE A 338 -0.05 7.10 -22.87
CA ILE A 338 -0.56 8.48 -22.91
C ILE A 338 -1.33 8.73 -24.21
N SER A 339 -0.86 8.20 -25.35
CA SER A 339 -1.56 8.35 -26.63
C SER A 339 -2.93 7.67 -26.68
N SER A 340 -3.22 6.75 -25.76
CA SER A 340 -4.53 6.09 -25.65
C SER A 340 -5.49 6.78 -24.67
N LEU A 341 -5.01 7.80 -23.95
CA LEU A 341 -5.82 8.55 -22.99
C LEU A 341 -6.39 9.79 -23.65
N ASP A 342 -7.72 9.89 -23.60
CA ASP A 342 -8.43 11.09 -24.01
C ASP A 342 -8.12 12.26 -23.05
N PRO A 343 -7.56 13.38 -23.54
CA PRO A 343 -7.29 14.57 -22.71
C PRO A 343 -8.52 15.08 -21.96
N GLU A 344 -9.72 14.93 -22.53
CA GLU A 344 -10.96 15.34 -21.87
C GLU A 344 -11.25 14.47 -20.65
N VAL A 345 -11.05 13.15 -20.75
CA VAL A 345 -11.20 12.21 -19.63
C VAL A 345 -10.20 12.53 -18.51
N ILE A 346 -8.95 12.87 -18.84
CA ILE A 346 -7.96 13.28 -17.83
C ILE A 346 -8.40 14.57 -17.13
N LYS A 347 -8.84 15.57 -17.90
CA LYS A 347 -9.29 16.86 -17.34
C LYS A 347 -10.50 16.68 -16.43
N MET A 348 -11.53 15.98 -16.89
CA MET A 348 -12.74 15.70 -16.10
C MET A 348 -12.41 14.84 -14.88
N GLY A 349 -11.50 13.87 -15.04
CA GLY A 349 -10.98 13.05 -13.96
C GLY A 349 -10.27 13.86 -12.88
N ALA A 350 -9.43 14.83 -13.26
CA ALA A 350 -8.75 15.72 -12.33
C ALA A 350 -9.75 16.57 -11.53
N ILE A 351 -10.75 17.13 -12.20
CA ILE A 351 -11.83 17.91 -11.55
C ILE A 351 -12.59 17.04 -10.55
N CYS A 352 -12.98 15.82 -10.96
CA CYS A 352 -13.64 14.83 -10.12
C CYS A 352 -12.79 14.48 -8.88
N LEU A 353 -11.48 14.26 -9.02
CA LEU A 353 -10.60 13.92 -7.91
C LEU A 353 -10.45 15.09 -6.93
N VAL A 354 -10.21 16.30 -7.43
CA VAL A 354 -10.00 17.49 -6.60
C VAL A 354 -11.27 17.83 -5.82
N SER A 355 -12.46 17.75 -6.44
CA SER A 355 -13.72 18.01 -5.73
C SER A 355 -13.97 16.98 -4.63
N CYS A 356 -13.72 15.69 -4.90
CA CYS A 356 -13.88 14.62 -3.91
C CYS A 356 -12.88 14.74 -2.77
N LEU A 357 -11.63 15.14 -3.04
CA LEU A 357 -10.62 15.40 -2.02
C LEU A 357 -11.04 16.51 -1.05
N ILE A 358 -11.64 17.59 -1.57
CA ILE A 358 -12.18 18.68 -0.75
C ILE A 358 -13.35 18.16 0.11
N LEU A 359 -14.27 17.38 -0.49
CA LEU A 359 -15.37 16.77 0.25
C LEU A 359 -14.87 15.83 1.35
N ARG A 360 -13.84 15.02 1.10
CA ARG A 360 -13.21 14.16 2.11
C ARG A 360 -12.64 15.00 3.26
N MET A 361 -11.99 16.13 2.97
CA MET A 361 -11.44 17.00 4.01
C MET A 361 -12.55 17.57 4.90
N ILE A 362 -13.64 18.04 4.30
CA ILE A 362 -14.82 18.56 5.02
C ILE A 362 -15.46 17.44 5.85
N ALA A 363 -15.71 16.28 5.26
CA ALA A 363 -16.27 15.11 5.94
C ALA A 363 -15.41 14.69 7.13
N THR A 364 -14.09 14.64 6.96
CA THR A 364 -13.14 14.32 8.03
C THR A 364 -13.23 15.33 9.18
N PHE A 365 -13.28 16.62 8.86
CA PHE A 365 -13.41 17.68 9.86
C PHE A 365 -14.71 17.55 10.66
N LEU A 366 -15.83 17.25 9.99
CA LEU A 366 -17.13 17.04 10.64
C LEU A 366 -17.15 15.74 11.46
N VAL A 367 -16.71 14.62 10.89
CA VAL A 367 -16.74 13.32 11.58
C VAL A 367 -15.85 13.30 12.83
N SER A 368 -14.77 14.09 12.85
CA SER A 368 -13.88 14.18 14.01
C SER A 368 -14.49 14.86 15.26
N PHE A 369 -15.79 15.22 15.25
CA PHE A 369 -16.50 15.62 16.47
C PHE A 369 -16.53 14.48 17.50
N GLY A 370 -16.30 14.80 18.77
CA GLY A 370 -16.23 13.80 19.85
C GLY A 370 -14.89 13.09 20.03
N CYS A 371 -13.91 13.27 19.14
CA CYS A 371 -12.58 12.62 19.24
C CYS A 371 -11.61 13.25 20.26
N GLY A 372 -12.02 14.27 21.03
CA GLY A 372 -11.12 15.00 21.96
C GLY A 372 -10.08 15.89 21.28
N LEU A 373 -10.29 16.22 20.01
CA LEU A 373 -9.37 16.99 19.17
C LEU A 373 -9.80 18.45 19.01
N ASN A 374 -8.83 19.36 18.96
CA ASN A 374 -9.02 20.78 18.75
C ASN A 374 -9.22 21.08 17.26
N LYS A 375 -9.82 22.22 16.91
CA LYS A 375 -10.10 22.60 15.50
C LYS A 375 -8.85 22.54 14.60
N ARG A 376 -7.68 22.94 15.11
CA ARG A 376 -6.39 22.87 14.38
C ARG A 376 -5.97 21.42 14.09
N GLU A 377 -6.10 20.54 15.07
CA GLU A 377 -5.77 19.11 14.94
C GLU A 377 -6.73 18.42 13.98
N LYS A 378 -8.02 18.75 14.03
CA LYS A 378 -9.03 18.22 13.09
C LYS A 378 -8.70 18.59 11.64
N LEU A 379 -8.30 19.84 11.40
CA LEU A 379 -7.86 20.28 10.08
C LEU A 379 -6.61 19.52 9.62
N PHE A 380 -5.62 19.32 10.51
CA PHE A 380 -4.42 18.53 10.22
C PHE A 380 -4.76 17.09 9.80
N ILE A 381 -5.70 16.45 10.50
CA ILE A 381 -6.15 15.09 10.16
C ILE A 381 -6.78 15.07 8.76
N GLY A 382 -7.68 16.01 8.45
CA GLY A 382 -8.29 16.10 7.12
C GLY A 382 -7.27 16.29 6.00
N VAL A 383 -6.22 17.09 6.24
CA VAL A 383 -5.11 17.31 5.30
C VAL A 383 -4.27 16.04 5.10
N THR A 384 -4.03 15.29 6.17
CA THR A 384 -3.23 14.05 6.09
C THR A 384 -3.91 13.01 5.20
N TRP A 385 -5.24 13.02 5.16
CA TRP A 385 -6.10 12.09 4.40
C TRP A 385 -6.22 12.36 2.90
N LEU A 386 -5.48 13.35 2.38
CA LEU A 386 -5.49 13.62 0.94
C LEU A 386 -4.59 12.67 0.14
N ALA A 387 -3.52 12.15 0.74
CA ALA A 387 -2.51 11.39 0.04
C ALA A 387 -3.02 10.01 -0.44
N LYS A 388 -2.90 9.72 -1.73
CA LYS A 388 -3.29 8.46 -2.39
C LYS A 388 -2.10 7.92 -3.20
N ALA A 389 -1.85 6.62 -3.18
CA ALA A 389 -0.76 6.00 -3.92
C ALA A 389 -0.85 4.46 -3.96
N THR A 390 -0.67 3.81 -2.81
CA THR A 390 -0.37 2.36 -2.72
C THR A 390 -1.51 1.46 -3.19
N VAL A 391 -2.71 1.68 -2.67
CA VAL A 391 -3.88 0.86 -3.06
C VAL A 391 -4.25 1.11 -4.52
N GLN A 392 -4.13 2.37 -4.97
CA GLN A 392 -4.41 2.77 -6.35
C GLN A 392 -3.43 2.14 -7.35
N ALA A 393 -2.15 2.02 -6.98
CA ALA A 393 -1.15 1.35 -7.80
C ALA A 393 -1.36 -0.17 -7.82
N ALA A 394 -1.68 -0.78 -6.68
CA ALA A 394 -1.89 -2.22 -6.60
C ALA A 394 -3.18 -2.68 -7.31
N LEU A 395 -4.28 -1.94 -7.14
CA LEU A 395 -5.62 -2.35 -7.59
C LEU A 395 -6.04 -1.73 -8.92
N GLY A 396 -5.50 -0.56 -9.29
CA GLY A 396 -5.87 0.14 -10.54
C GLY A 396 -5.78 -0.71 -11.80
N PRO A 397 -4.71 -1.50 -11.99
CA PRO A 397 -4.59 -2.44 -13.10
C PRO A 397 -5.57 -3.61 -13.10
N ALA A 398 -6.16 -3.97 -11.95
CA ALA A 398 -6.80 -5.27 -11.76
C ALA A 398 -8.00 -5.48 -12.70
N ALA A 399 -8.85 -4.48 -12.89
CA ALA A 399 -9.98 -4.59 -13.81
C ALA A 399 -9.52 -4.78 -15.27
N LEU A 400 -8.47 -4.05 -15.68
CA LEU A 400 -7.93 -4.15 -17.02
C LEU A 400 -7.26 -5.51 -17.27
N ASP A 401 -6.65 -6.09 -16.24
CA ASP A 401 -6.09 -7.44 -16.28
C ASP A 401 -7.17 -8.50 -16.55
N LEU A 402 -8.33 -8.41 -15.90
CA LEU A 402 -9.44 -9.36 -16.10
C LEU A 402 -10.07 -9.23 -17.49
N VAL A 403 -10.32 -8.00 -17.95
CA VAL A 403 -10.85 -7.75 -19.30
C VAL A 403 -9.91 -8.30 -20.38
N ARG A 404 -8.59 -8.07 -20.23
CA ARG A 404 -7.57 -8.62 -21.14
C ARG A 404 -7.49 -10.14 -21.12
N ASN A 405 -7.79 -10.76 -19.98
CA ASN A 405 -7.87 -12.21 -19.84
C ASN A 405 -9.21 -12.79 -20.37
N ARG A 406 -9.96 -12.00 -21.15
CA ARG A 406 -11.26 -12.36 -21.76
C ARG A 406 -12.35 -12.72 -20.77
N GLN A 407 -12.26 -12.23 -19.53
CA GLN A 407 -13.38 -12.25 -18.61
C GLN A 407 -14.28 -11.07 -18.93
N THR A 408 -15.59 -11.31 -18.99
CA THR A 408 -16.58 -10.27 -19.26
C THR A 408 -17.50 -10.11 -18.06
N SER A 409 -17.90 -8.86 -17.81
CA SER A 409 -18.97 -8.52 -16.89
C SER A 409 -20.37 -8.57 -17.52
N GLY A 410 -20.46 -9.03 -18.77
CA GLY A 410 -21.69 -9.09 -19.56
C GLY A 410 -21.99 -7.83 -20.37
N LEU A 411 -21.08 -6.84 -20.38
CA LEU A 411 -21.15 -5.65 -21.23
C LEU A 411 -20.40 -5.89 -22.56
N SER A 412 -20.52 -4.95 -23.49
CA SER A 412 -19.72 -4.96 -24.71
C SER A 412 -18.23 -4.94 -24.35
N PRO A 413 -17.37 -5.82 -24.93
CA PRO A 413 -15.94 -5.85 -24.64
C PRO A 413 -15.23 -4.51 -24.83
N ILE A 414 -15.70 -3.71 -25.79
CA ILE A 414 -15.16 -2.37 -26.10
C ILE A 414 -15.41 -1.40 -24.93
N ASP A 415 -16.61 -1.45 -24.35
CA ASP A 415 -16.98 -0.58 -23.24
C ASP A 415 -16.24 -0.99 -21.96
N GLU A 416 -16.11 -2.30 -21.69
CA GLU A 416 -15.36 -2.81 -20.54
C GLU A 416 -13.88 -2.41 -20.59
N GLU A 417 -13.24 -2.52 -21.76
CA GLU A 417 -11.86 -2.08 -21.92
C GLU A 417 -11.73 -0.56 -21.71
N LYS A 418 -12.68 0.22 -22.22
CA LYS A 418 -12.71 1.67 -22.01
C LYS A 418 -12.84 2.01 -20.52
N TYR A 419 -13.77 1.40 -19.81
CA TYR A 419 -13.97 1.65 -18.37
C TYR A 419 -12.75 1.22 -17.55
N ALA A 420 -12.16 0.06 -17.85
CA ALA A 420 -10.97 -0.42 -17.17
C ALA A 420 -9.76 0.51 -17.40
N LYS A 421 -9.56 1.01 -18.62
CA LYS A 421 -8.54 2.04 -18.92
C LYS A 421 -8.81 3.33 -18.16
N THR A 422 -10.06 3.78 -18.07
CA THR A 422 -10.43 4.96 -17.28
C THR A 422 -10.12 4.77 -15.79
N ILE A 423 -10.42 3.60 -15.21
CA ILE A 423 -10.07 3.31 -13.81
C ILE A 423 -8.55 3.36 -13.59
N LEU A 424 -7.77 2.73 -14.47
CA LEU A 424 -6.31 2.76 -14.39
C LEU A 424 -5.76 4.19 -14.54
N ALA A 425 -6.32 4.98 -15.46
CA ALA A 425 -5.94 6.38 -15.64
C ALA A 425 -6.24 7.22 -14.40
N MET A 426 -7.43 7.04 -13.82
CA MET A 426 -7.84 7.72 -12.60
C MET A 426 -6.99 7.32 -11.40
N SER A 427 -6.58 6.04 -11.31
CA SER A 427 -5.69 5.57 -10.26
C SER A 427 -4.34 6.29 -10.32
N VAL A 428 -3.70 6.30 -11.49
CA VAL A 428 -2.42 6.99 -11.71
C VAL A 428 -2.53 8.50 -11.52
N LEU A 429 -3.58 9.13 -12.05
CA LEU A 429 -3.84 10.56 -11.88
C LEU A 429 -3.99 10.93 -10.40
N SER A 430 -4.69 10.10 -9.62
CA SER A 430 -4.82 10.32 -8.17
C SER A 430 -3.48 10.25 -7.46
N VAL A 431 -2.59 9.32 -7.84
CA VAL A 431 -1.24 9.21 -7.23
C VAL A 431 -0.41 10.44 -7.56
N VAL A 432 -0.37 10.83 -8.84
CA VAL A 432 0.44 11.96 -9.33
C VAL A 432 0.00 13.28 -8.70
N LEU A 433 -1.31 13.49 -8.53
CA LEU A 433 -1.83 14.73 -7.95
C LEU A 433 -1.72 14.76 -6.42
N SER A 434 -2.12 13.68 -5.75
CA SER A 434 -2.37 13.76 -4.30
C SER A 434 -1.19 13.32 -3.43
N ALA A 435 -0.30 12.44 -3.91
CA ALA A 435 0.87 12.02 -3.12
C ALA A 435 1.86 13.17 -2.84
N PRO A 436 2.28 13.99 -3.85
CA PRO A 436 3.15 15.12 -3.58
C PRO A 436 2.44 16.19 -2.76
N LEU A 437 1.18 16.50 -3.10
CA LEU A 437 0.38 17.49 -2.39
C LEU A 437 0.22 17.12 -0.91
N GLY A 438 -0.13 15.87 -0.63
CA GLY A 438 -0.28 15.35 0.73
C GLY A 438 1.03 15.43 1.53
N ALA A 439 2.16 15.02 0.94
CA ALA A 439 3.46 15.10 1.60
C ALA A 439 3.86 16.54 1.96
N ILE A 440 3.70 17.48 1.01
CA ILE A 440 3.98 18.91 1.23
C ILE A 440 3.07 19.46 2.33
N LEU A 441 1.77 19.20 2.23
CA LEU A 441 0.80 19.73 3.18
C LEU A 441 1.03 19.18 4.59
N ILE A 442 1.32 17.89 4.77
CA ILE A 442 1.65 17.32 6.09
C ILE A 442 2.92 17.98 6.65
N ALA A 443 3.95 18.17 5.82
CA ALA A 443 5.20 18.79 6.25
C ALA A 443 5.02 20.25 6.71
N ILE A 444 4.18 21.02 6.02
CA ILE A 444 3.93 22.44 6.35
C ILE A 444 2.95 22.58 7.51
N THR A 445 1.86 21.79 7.51
CA THR A 445 0.77 21.95 8.47
C THR A 445 1.05 21.26 9.79
N GLY A 446 1.85 20.19 9.82
CA GLY A 446 2.22 19.46 11.04
C GLY A 446 2.78 20.36 12.13
N PRO A 447 3.88 21.09 11.89
CA PRO A 447 4.47 21.99 12.89
C PRO A 447 3.58 23.18 13.27
N LYS A 448 2.66 23.60 12.39
CA LYS A 448 1.78 24.76 12.61
C LYS A 448 0.51 24.41 13.38
N LEU A 449 -0.03 23.21 13.17
CA LEU A 449 -1.34 22.80 13.69
C LEU A 449 -1.25 21.85 14.89
N LEU A 450 -0.15 21.12 15.04
CA LEU A 450 0.06 20.20 16.15
C LEU A 450 0.83 20.85 17.30
N SER A 451 0.44 20.51 18.53
CA SER A 451 1.21 20.87 19.71
C SER A 451 2.51 20.07 19.79
N ARG A 452 3.61 20.73 20.13
CA ARG A 452 4.90 20.11 20.41
C ARG A 452 5.01 19.81 21.90
N GLU A 453 5.38 18.58 22.24
CA GLU A 453 5.70 18.20 23.61
C GLU A 453 7.18 18.58 23.89
N PRO A 454 7.50 19.29 24.99
CA PRO A 454 8.88 19.64 25.32
C PRO A 454 9.69 18.36 25.64
N GLU A 455 10.93 18.34 25.16
CA GLU A 455 11.84 17.18 25.13
C GLU A 455 12.02 16.52 26.52
N SER A 456 11.91 17.29 27.61
CA SER A 456 12.04 16.80 28.98
C SER A 456 10.97 15.77 29.39
N LYS A 457 9.74 15.89 28.88
CA LYS A 457 8.64 14.94 29.19
C LYS A 457 8.66 13.70 28.32
N ALA A 458 9.30 13.77 27.14
CA ALA A 458 9.44 12.63 26.24
C ALA A 458 10.47 11.61 26.77
N LEU A 459 11.52 12.08 27.44
CA LEU A 459 12.52 11.25 28.12
C LEU A 459 11.90 10.50 29.32
N GLU A 460 11.17 11.19 30.20
CA GLU A 460 10.47 10.57 31.34
C GLU A 460 9.49 9.46 30.94
N ARG A 461 8.80 9.62 29.79
CA ARG A 461 7.84 8.62 29.29
C ARG A 461 8.52 7.38 28.70
N ASN A 462 9.72 7.52 28.13
CA ASN A 462 10.52 6.39 27.67
C ASN A 462 11.18 5.67 28.86
N ASP A 463 11.66 6.39 29.87
CA ASP A 463 12.27 5.80 31.07
C ASP A 463 11.25 5.07 31.96
N GLY A 464 10.02 5.59 32.09
CA GLY A 464 8.94 4.89 32.79
C GLY A 464 8.52 3.55 32.13
N ASN A 465 8.78 3.39 30.84
CA ASN A 465 8.58 2.12 30.13
C ASN A 465 9.74 1.13 30.36
N VAL A 466 10.93 1.63 30.68
CA VAL A 466 12.13 0.81 30.99
C VAL A 466 12.10 0.33 32.44
N GLU A 467 11.59 1.12 33.39
CA GLU A 467 11.48 0.69 34.79
C GLU A 467 10.48 -0.46 35.02
N SER A 468 9.45 -0.59 34.18
CA SER A 468 8.52 -1.74 34.23
C SER A 468 9.12 -3.06 33.69
N ALA A 469 10.34 -3.03 33.16
CA ALA A 469 11.02 -4.15 32.51
C ALA A 469 12.30 -4.60 33.25
N ARG A 470 12.40 -4.39 34.57
CA ARG A 470 13.44 -5.06 35.37
C ARG A 470 13.05 -6.52 35.59
N PRO A 471 13.84 -7.52 35.14
CA PRO A 471 13.63 -8.89 35.55
C PRO A 471 13.80 -9.00 37.07
N ALA A 472 12.88 -9.70 37.74
CA ALA A 472 12.98 -10.03 39.15
C ALA A 472 14.35 -10.70 39.40
N ALA A 473 15.09 -10.19 40.38
CA ALA A 473 16.38 -10.73 40.79
C ALA A 473 16.24 -12.22 41.10
N ILE A 474 16.97 -13.05 40.36
CA ILE A 474 17.14 -14.47 40.65
C ILE A 474 18.04 -14.54 41.88
N THR A 475 17.46 -14.85 43.04
CA THR A 475 18.22 -15.28 44.22
C THR A 475 18.88 -16.63 43.92
N PRO A 476 20.18 -16.80 44.19
CA PRO A 476 20.87 -18.05 43.95
C PRO A 476 20.56 -19.03 45.08
N LEU A 477 20.07 -20.23 44.72
CA LEU A 477 20.26 -21.47 45.46
C LEU A 477 20.15 -22.65 44.48
#